data_AF-V8NNM5-F1
#
_entry.id   AF-V8NNM5-F1
#
_cell.length_a   1.000
_cell.length_b   1.000
_cell.length_c   1.000
_cell.angle_alpha   90.00
_cell.angle_beta   90.00
_cell.angle_gamma   90.00
#
_symmetry.space_group_name_H-M   'P 1'
#
loop_
_entity.id
_entity.type
_entity.pdbx_description
1 polymer ?
#
loop_
_entity_poly.entity_id
_entity_poly.type
_entity_poly.pdbx_seq_one_letter_code
_entity_poly.pdbx_strand_id
1 'polypeptide(L)'
;EWKLCRSIRNLYHHYYTYGETPSCAQWKKDYKNCKEWERTKSMMAKEQLCNSEYERMAKKQKHAPVWKMRKSPPPDWNSPIEEEIFK
;
A
#
# COMPACT_ATOMS: atom_id res chain seq x y z
N GLU A 1 4.93 10.85 2.07
CA GLU A 1 4.98 9.99 0.86
C GLU A 1 6.05 10.41 -0.14
N TRP A 2 6.13 11.66 -0.61
CA TRP A 2 7.19 12.09 -1.55
C TRP A 2 8.63 11.83 -1.07
N LYS A 3 8.94 12.11 0.21
CA LYS A 3 10.25 11.79 0.81
C LYS A 3 10.56 10.29 0.80
N LEU A 4 9.54 9.44 1.01
CA LEU A 4 9.69 7.98 1.01
C LEU A 4 9.99 7.47 -0.41
N CYS A 5 9.29 8.00 -1.41
CA CYS A 5 9.53 7.62 -2.81
C CYS A 5 10.98 7.87 -3.22
N ARG A 6 11.56 9.01 -2.81
CA ARG A 6 12.94 9.39 -3.11
C ARG A 6 14.00 8.73 -2.23
N SER A 7 13.61 7.92 -1.26
CA SER A 7 14.57 7.31 -0.36
C SER A 7 15.42 6.27 -1.09
N ILE A 8 16.70 6.15 -0.70
CA ILE A 8 17.64 5.15 -1.23
C ILE A 8 17.08 3.74 -1.03
N ARG A 9 16.42 3.49 0.11
CA ARG A 9 15.76 2.21 0.39
C ARG A 9 14.68 1.88 -0.65
N ASN A 10 13.83 2.84 -1.00
CA ASN A 10 12.79 2.64 -2.01
C ASN A 10 13.40 2.44 -3.40
N LEU A 11 14.47 3.17 -3.73
CA LEU A 11 15.21 2.97 -4.98
C LEU A 11 15.73 1.53 -5.11
N TYR A 12 16.45 1.03 -4.10
CA TYR A 12 16.98 -0.34 -4.14
C TYR A 12 15.85 -1.37 -4.22
N HIS A 13 14.80 -1.23 -3.40
CA HIS A 13 13.66 -2.15 -3.46
C HIS A 13 13.04 -2.17 -4.86
N HIS A 14 12.77 -1.02 -5.46
CA HIS A 14 12.14 -0.97 -6.78
C HIS A 14 13.05 -1.55 -7.88
N TYR A 15 14.36 -1.28 -7.80
CA TYR A 15 15.34 -1.84 -8.73
C TYR A 15 15.42 -3.36 -8.65
N TYR A 16 15.51 -3.94 -7.45
CA TYR A 16 15.60 -5.39 -7.30
C TYR A 16 14.28 -6.14 -7.52
N THR A 17 13.13 -5.49 -7.31
CA THR A 17 11.82 -6.10 -7.54
C THR A 17 11.35 -6.01 -8.99
N TYR A 18 11.61 -4.88 -9.67
CA TYR A 18 11.06 -4.59 -10.99
C TYR A 18 12.11 -4.30 -12.08
N GLY A 19 13.39 -4.16 -11.72
CA GLY A 19 14.47 -3.82 -12.66
C GLY A 19 14.54 -2.34 -13.06
N GLU A 20 13.70 -1.48 -12.46
CA GLU A 20 13.53 -0.08 -12.86
C GLU A 20 13.64 0.88 -11.67
N THR A 21 13.99 2.13 -11.96
CA THR A 21 13.95 3.21 -10.96
C THR A 21 12.52 3.71 -10.76
N PRO A 22 12.08 4.00 -9.51
CA PRO A 22 10.71 4.43 -9.25
C PRO A 22 10.45 5.84 -9.78
N SER A 23 9.32 6.05 -10.47
CA SER A 23 8.88 7.38 -10.87
C SER A 23 8.22 8.13 -9.70
N CYS A 24 8.90 9.15 -9.18
CA CYS A 24 8.38 9.99 -8.08
C CYS A 24 7.69 11.29 -8.54
N ALA A 25 7.43 11.44 -9.85
CA ALA A 25 6.85 12.65 -10.42
C ALA A 25 5.45 12.94 -9.87
N GLN A 26 4.60 11.92 -9.80
CA GLN A 26 3.24 12.02 -9.28
C GLN A 26 3.25 12.46 -7.81
N TRP A 27 4.03 11.78 -6.95
CA TRP A 27 4.20 12.14 -5.54
C TRP A 27 4.68 13.58 -5.33
N LYS A 28 5.51 14.10 -6.24
CA LYS A 28 5.98 15.50 -6.20
C LYS A 28 4.83 16.47 -6.52
N LYS A 29 3.97 16.14 -7.47
CA LYS A 29 2.78 16.93 -7.82
C LYS A 29 1.79 16.95 -6.66
N ASP A 30 1.49 15.79 -6.08
CA ASP A 30 0.58 15.68 -4.94
C ASP A 30 1.09 16.44 -3.73
N TYR A 31 2.40 16.38 -3.45
CA TYR A 31 3.01 17.19 -2.40
C TYR A 31 2.84 18.70 -2.64
N LYS A 32 3.04 19.18 -3.86
CA LYS A 32 2.84 20.59 -4.21
C LYS A 32 1.38 21.02 -4.01
N ASN A 33 0.44 20.20 -4.48
CA ASN A 33 -0.99 20.46 -4.33
C ASN A 33 -1.41 20.48 -2.85
N CYS A 34 -0.87 19.56 -2.05
CA CYS A 34 -1.07 19.57 -0.60
C CYS A 34 -0.55 20.85 0.05
N LYS A 35 0.70 21.26 -0.23
CA LYS A 35 1.28 22.50 0.30
C LYS A 35 0.50 23.74 -0.14
N GLU A 36 0.03 23.77 -1.38
CA GLU A 36 -0.77 24.89 -1.88
C GLU A 36 -2.13 24.96 -1.19
N TRP A 37 -2.83 23.82 -1.04
CA TRP A 37 -4.08 23.77 -0.29
C TRP A 37 -3.90 24.17 1.18
N GLU A 38 -2.80 23.76 1.83
CA GLU A 38 -2.50 24.20 3.20
C GLU A 38 -2.36 25.72 3.31
N ARG A 39 -1.73 26.35 2.31
CA ARG A 39 -1.43 27.79 2.29
C ARG A 39 -2.63 28.64 1.89
N THR A 40 -3.34 28.27 0.84
CA THR A 40 -4.36 29.12 0.19
C THR A 40 -5.77 28.58 0.30
N LYS A 41 -5.94 27.36 0.82
CA LYS A 41 -7.22 26.63 0.81
C LYS A 41 -7.83 26.52 -0.59
N SER A 42 -6.97 26.51 -1.61
CA SER A 42 -7.37 26.37 -3.01
C SER A 42 -8.19 25.09 -3.24
N MET A 43 -9.42 25.26 -3.71
CA MET A 43 -10.32 24.16 -4.03
C MET A 43 -9.80 23.30 -5.18
N MET A 44 -9.16 23.92 -6.18
CA MET A 44 -8.53 23.20 -7.29
C MET A 44 -7.39 22.30 -6.80
N ALA A 45 -6.56 22.79 -5.89
CA ALA A 45 -5.45 22.01 -5.33
C ALA A 45 -5.98 20.81 -4.52
N LYS A 46 -7.06 21.02 -3.76
CA LYS A 46 -7.76 19.94 -3.02
C LYS A 46 -8.32 18.90 -3.98
N GLU A 47 -9.04 19.31 -5.01
CA GLU A 47 -9.68 18.40 -5.96
C GLU A 47 -8.65 17.55 -6.69
N GLN A 48 -7.57 18.16 -7.16
CA GLN A 48 -6.48 17.42 -7.82
C GLN A 48 -5.84 16.37 -6.90
N LEU A 49 -5.68 16.67 -5.60
CA LEU A 49 -5.15 15.73 -4.62
C LEU A 49 -6.15 14.60 -4.34
N CYS A 50 -7.44 14.91 -4.21
CA CYS A 50 -8.47 13.89 -4.01
C CYS A 50 -8.56 12.93 -5.21
N ASN A 51 -8.48 13.46 -6.43
CA ASN A 51 -8.55 12.65 -7.64
C ASN A 51 -7.33 11.73 -7.78
N SER A 52 -6.11 12.21 -7.49
CA SER A 52 -4.91 11.37 -7.55
C SER A 52 -4.95 10.24 -6.52
N GLU A 53 -5.49 10.50 -5.32
CA GLU A 53 -5.71 9.46 -4.31
C GLU A 53 -6.75 8.43 -4.73
N TYR A 54 -7.86 8.89 -5.32
CA TYR A 54 -8.88 8.01 -5.86
C TYR A 54 -8.32 7.07 -6.93
N GLU A 55 -7.57 7.61 -7.89
CA GLU A 55 -6.89 6.81 -8.92
C GLU A 55 -5.90 5.80 -8.32
N ARG A 56 -5.15 6.20 -7.29
CA ARG A 56 -4.22 5.30 -6.58
C ARG A 56 -4.96 4.15 -5.92
N MET A 57 -6.09 4.42 -5.26
CA MET A 57 -6.92 3.40 -4.63
C MET A 57 -7.56 2.47 -5.66
N ALA A 58 -7.99 2.99 -6.80
CA ALA A 58 -8.56 2.19 -7.89
C ALA A 58 -7.51 1.26 -8.53
N LYS A 59 -6.26 1.71 -8.66
CA LYS A 59 -5.14 0.91 -9.19
C LYS A 59 -4.59 -0.11 -8.21
N LYS A 60 -4.86 0.03 -6.90
CA LYS A 60 -4.46 -0.98 -5.90
C LYS A 60 -5.18 -2.27 -6.24
N GLN A 61 -4.44 -3.21 -6.81
CA GLN A 61 -4.95 -4.51 -7.21
C GLN A 61 -5.52 -5.21 -5.96
N LYS A 62 -6.82 -5.45 -5.96
CA LYS A 62 -7.45 -6.29 -4.94
C LYS A 62 -7.00 -7.71 -5.23
N HIS A 63 -6.03 -8.18 -4.47
CA HIS A 63 -5.62 -9.56 -4.55
C HIS A 63 -6.80 -10.39 -4.05
N ALA A 64 -7.25 -11.34 -4.87
CA ALA A 64 -8.25 -12.28 -4.41
C ALA A 64 -7.68 -12.99 -3.17
N PRO A 65 -8.44 -13.10 -2.08
CA PRO A 65 -7.96 -13.80 -0.91
C PRO A 65 -7.66 -15.24 -1.32
N VAL A 66 -6.40 -15.66 -1.15
CA VAL A 66 -5.97 -17.05 -1.42
C VAL A 66 -6.78 -18.04 -0.57
N TRP A 67 -7.14 -17.61 0.64
CA TRP A 67 -7.94 -18.38 1.58
C TRP A 67 -9.36 -17.83 1.67
N LYS A 68 -10.36 -18.72 1.59
CA LYS A 68 -11.74 -18.36 1.90
C LYS A 68 -11.85 -18.00 3.39
N MET A 69 -12.60 -16.95 3.71
CA MET A 69 -12.89 -16.58 5.10
C MET A 69 -13.62 -17.72 5.81
N ARG A 70 -13.05 -18.22 6.91
CA ARG A 70 -13.66 -19.28 7.72
C ARG A 70 -14.80 -18.70 8.55
N LYS A 71 -15.92 -19.44 8.66
CA LYS A 71 -17.06 -19.06 9.50
C LYS A 71 -16.94 -19.54 10.95
N SER A 72 -16.20 -20.62 11.17
CA SER A 72 -15.95 -21.24 12.47
C SER A 72 -14.56 -21.88 12.46
N PRO A 73 -13.95 -22.08 13.64
CA PRO A 73 -12.74 -22.90 13.75
C PRO A 73 -13.01 -24.35 13.31
N PRO A 74 -11.98 -25.09 12.86
CA PRO A 74 -12.06 -26.53 12.69
C PRO A 74 -12.53 -27.24 13.97
N PRO A 75 -13.28 -28.36 13.87
CA PRO A 75 -13.76 -29.10 15.04
C PRO A 75 -12.66 -29.58 15.99
N ASP A 76 -11.48 -29.86 15.44
CA ASP A 76 -10.29 -30.39 16.09
C ASP A 76 -9.26 -29.31 16.47
N TRP A 77 -9.61 -28.03 16.34
CA TRP A 77 -8.71 -26.91 16.66
C TRP A 77 -8.18 -26.94 18.11
N ASN A 78 -8.98 -27.47 19.04
CA ASN A 78 -8.63 -27.58 20.45
C ASN A 78 -8.31 -29.02 20.88
N SER A 79 -7.97 -29.89 19.94
CA SER A 79 -7.55 -31.25 20.26
C SER A 79 -6.19 -31.24 20.95
N PRO A 80 -5.98 -32.08 22.00
CA PRO A 80 -4.67 -32.24 22.60
C PRO A 80 -3.69 -32.76 21.54
N ILE A 81 -2.46 -32.24 21.56
CA ILE A 81 -1.41 -32.70 20.65
C ILE A 81 -1.05 -34.13 21.03
N GLU A 82 -1.15 -35.07 20.09
CA GLU A 82 -0.78 -36.46 20.31
C GLU A 82 0.74 -36.55 20.58
N GLU A 83 1.10 -37.12 21.75
CA GLU A 83 2.49 -37.19 22.24
C GLU A 83 3.44 -38.00 21.33
N GLU A 84 2.90 -38.74 20.36
CA GLU A 84 3.68 -39.55 19.41
C GLU A 84 4.44 -38.72 18.36
N ILE A 85 4.09 -37.45 18.17
CA ILE A 85 4.75 -36.56 17.20
C ILE A 85 6.14 -36.08 17.70
N PHE A 86 6.44 -36.24 18.99
CA PHE A 86 7.69 -35.80 19.63
C PHE A 86 8.71 -36.92 19.90
N LYS A 87 8.52 -38.12 19.35
CA LYS A 87 9.48 -39.23 19.45
C LYS A 87 10.38 -39.37 18.22
#